data_AF-A0A7I9W9E7-F1
#
_entry.id   AF-A0A7I9W9E7-F1
#
_cell.length_a   1.000
_cell.length_b   1.000
_cell.length_c   1.000
_cell.angle_alpha   90.00
_cell.angle_beta   90.00
_cell.angle_gamma   90.00
#
_symmetry.space_group_name_H-M   'P 1'
#
loop_
_entity.id
_entity.type
_entity.pdbx_description
1 polymer ?
#
loop_
_entity_poly.entity_id
_entity_poly.type
_entity_poly.pdbx_seq_one_letter_code
_entity_poly.pdbx_strand_id
1 'polypeptide(L)'
;MPAQWIVDATSALGDVCKKKLAGPGEAEAAIRAPIEELLAAAGQNLSLTVVPHDEVSDKDRGVRPDYAIRVDGAITGYLEVKKPGANLDPESFTGHNKRQWERQRDLPNLIYTNGTEWRLYHHGGPVGDPVHLAGGTLRTAGTKLTCGDDFEVLLTDFLRWDPVDITGVVALVREVAPLSFYAGSP
;
A
#
# COMPACT_ATOMS: atom_id res chain seq x y z
N MET A 1 4.25 22.54 0.53
CA MET A 1 4.37 22.41 -0.94
C MET A 1 4.99 21.07 -1.19
N PRO A 2 4.33 20.17 -1.94
CA PRO A 2 4.78 18.79 -2.05
C PRO A 2 6.11 18.74 -2.82
N ALA A 3 6.92 17.72 -2.56
CA ALA A 3 8.11 17.50 -3.37
C ALA A 3 7.74 17.27 -4.85
N GLN A 4 8.59 17.70 -5.78
CA GLN A 4 8.27 17.60 -7.21
C GLN A 4 8.02 16.15 -7.66
N TRP A 5 8.75 15.19 -7.07
CA TRP A 5 8.61 13.78 -7.43
C TRP A 5 7.20 13.23 -7.15
N ILE A 6 6.57 13.62 -6.02
CA ILE A 6 5.24 13.11 -5.66
C ILE A 6 4.15 13.79 -6.50
N VAL A 7 4.37 15.05 -6.90
CA VAL A 7 3.51 15.76 -7.86
C VAL A 7 3.54 15.04 -9.21
N ASP A 8 4.73 14.72 -9.72
CA ASP A 8 4.91 14.05 -11.00
C ASP A 8 4.31 12.63 -10.98
N ALA A 9 4.56 11.87 -9.91
CA ALA A 9 4.01 10.53 -9.73
C ALA A 9 2.48 10.55 -9.62
N THR A 10 1.90 11.54 -8.93
CA THR A 10 0.44 11.71 -8.84
C THR A 10 -0.17 12.07 -10.19
N SER A 11 0.49 12.93 -10.97
CA SER A 11 0.07 13.28 -12.33
C SER A 11 0.11 12.06 -13.27
N ALA A 12 1.16 11.25 -13.17
CA ALA A 12 1.31 10.01 -13.93
C ALA A 12 0.23 8.98 -13.56
N LEU A 13 -0.03 8.78 -12.26
CA LEU A 13 -1.13 7.94 -11.76
C LEU A 13 -2.45 8.37 -12.42
N GLY A 14 -2.76 9.66 -12.41
CA GLY A 14 -3.98 10.21 -13.00
C GLY A 14 -4.08 9.96 -14.51
N ASP A 15 -3.00 10.16 -15.26
CA ASP A 15 -2.96 9.95 -16.71
C ASP A 15 -3.17 8.47 -17.10
N VAL A 16 -2.47 7.56 -16.44
CA VAL A 16 -2.61 6.11 -16.71
C VAL A 16 -3.99 5.62 -16.29
N CYS A 17 -4.49 6.00 -15.12
CA CYS A 17 -5.83 5.64 -14.67
C CYS A 17 -6.90 6.11 -15.65
N LYS A 18 -6.83 7.35 -16.14
CA LYS A 18 -7.79 7.89 -17.11
C LYS A 18 -7.85 7.05 -18.39
N LYS A 19 -6.70 6.63 -18.91
CA LYS A 19 -6.62 5.77 -20.11
C LYS A 19 -7.18 4.38 -19.84
N LYS A 20 -6.75 3.72 -18.75
CA LYS A 20 -7.18 2.36 -18.40
C LYS A 20 -8.69 2.28 -18.11
N LEU A 21 -9.24 3.28 -17.41
CA LEU A 21 -10.66 3.34 -17.06
C LEU A 21 -11.59 3.67 -18.24
N ALA A 22 -11.05 4.13 -19.37
CA ALA A 22 -11.79 4.28 -20.62
C ALA A 22 -11.94 2.94 -21.38
N GLY A 23 -11.17 1.91 -21.00
CA GLY A 23 -11.26 0.57 -21.56
C GLY A 23 -12.37 -0.28 -20.92
N PRO A 24 -12.61 -1.51 -21.44
CA PRO A 24 -13.69 -2.38 -21.00
C PRO A 24 -13.39 -3.19 -19.72
N GLY A 25 -12.23 -2.98 -19.09
CA GLY A 25 -11.79 -3.78 -17.94
C GLY A 25 -12.48 -3.40 -16.62
N GLU A 26 -12.35 -4.29 -15.63
CA GLU A 26 -12.83 -4.02 -14.28
C GLU A 26 -12.15 -2.78 -13.68
N ALA A 27 -12.95 -1.87 -13.12
CA ALA A 27 -12.47 -0.55 -12.72
C ALA A 27 -11.44 -0.62 -11.57
N GLU A 28 -11.54 -1.62 -10.70
CA GLU A 28 -10.56 -1.87 -9.64
C GLU A 28 -9.24 -2.41 -10.20
N ALA A 29 -9.29 -3.38 -11.11
CA ALA A 29 -8.09 -3.89 -11.79
C ALA A 29 -7.39 -2.80 -12.62
N ALA A 30 -8.13 -1.84 -13.16
CA ALA A 30 -7.59 -0.74 -13.96
C ALA A 30 -6.65 0.20 -13.17
N ILE A 31 -6.78 0.28 -11.84
CA ILE A 31 -5.97 1.20 -11.02
C ILE A 31 -4.83 0.52 -10.26
N ARG A 32 -4.76 -0.82 -10.28
CA ARG A 32 -3.72 -1.64 -9.62
C ARG A 32 -2.31 -1.32 -10.10
N ALA A 33 -2.01 -1.58 -11.37
CA ALA A 33 -0.68 -1.27 -11.95
C ALA A 33 -0.26 0.22 -11.79
N PRO A 34 -1.15 1.21 -12.01
CA PRO A 34 -0.82 2.61 -11.72
C PRO A 34 -0.42 2.88 -10.26
N ILE A 35 -1.03 2.17 -9.29
CA ILE A 35 -0.64 2.26 -7.88
C ILE A 35 0.72 1.58 -7.64
N GLU A 36 1.00 0.44 -8.28
CA GLU A 36 2.32 -0.20 -8.20
C GLU A 36 3.43 0.73 -8.73
N GLU A 37 3.18 1.43 -9.85
CA GLU A 37 4.10 2.43 -10.40
C GLU A 37 4.32 3.61 -9.44
N LEU A 38 3.27 4.09 -8.77
CA LEU A 38 3.38 5.11 -7.73
C LEU A 38 4.24 4.63 -6.54
N LEU A 39 4.01 3.41 -6.05
CA LEU A 39 4.79 2.83 -4.96
C LEU A 39 6.25 2.63 -5.35
N ALA A 40 6.53 2.25 -6.60
CA ALA A 40 7.89 2.15 -7.13
C ALA A 40 8.58 3.51 -7.18
N ALA A 41 7.87 4.57 -7.59
CA ALA A 41 8.38 5.94 -7.58
C ALA A 41 8.66 6.43 -6.14
N ALA A 42 7.77 6.12 -5.19
CA ALA A 42 7.99 6.42 -3.78
C ALA A 42 9.22 5.68 -3.23
N GLY A 43 9.37 4.39 -3.55
CA GLY A 43 10.55 3.61 -3.17
C GLY A 43 11.85 4.23 -3.66
N GLN A 44 11.92 4.59 -4.95
CA GLN A 44 13.09 5.25 -5.54
C GLN A 44 13.45 6.56 -4.81
N ASN A 45 12.46 7.42 -4.53
CA ASN A 45 12.69 8.70 -3.88
C ASN A 45 13.02 8.58 -2.38
N LEU A 46 12.52 7.53 -1.72
CA LEU A 46 12.82 7.24 -0.32
C LEU A 46 14.08 6.38 -0.14
N SER A 47 14.76 6.00 -1.22
CA SER A 47 15.90 5.05 -1.20
C SER A 47 15.54 3.68 -0.60
N LEU A 48 14.35 3.18 -0.94
CA LEU A 48 13.79 1.91 -0.48
C LEU A 48 13.53 0.98 -1.67
N THR A 49 13.78 -0.32 -1.50
CA THR A 49 13.38 -1.35 -2.47
C THR A 49 11.96 -1.81 -2.18
N VAL A 50 10.98 -1.20 -2.84
CA VAL A 50 9.56 -1.51 -2.68
C VAL A 50 9.10 -2.52 -3.72
N VAL A 51 8.56 -3.66 -3.28
CA VAL A 51 8.05 -4.73 -4.13
C VAL A 51 6.64 -5.13 -3.68
N PRO A 52 5.59 -4.77 -4.45
CA PRO A 52 4.26 -5.31 -4.27
C PRO A 52 4.23 -6.80 -4.65
N HIS A 53 3.61 -7.63 -3.80
CA HIS A 53 3.34 -9.03 -4.08
C HIS A 53 1.83 -9.23 -4.12
N ASP A 54 1.31 -9.57 -5.30
CA ASP A 54 -0.09 -9.95 -5.46
C ASP A 54 -0.43 -11.14 -4.57
N GLU A 55 -1.64 -11.11 -4.01
CA GLU A 55 -2.33 -12.33 -3.57
C GLU A 55 -1.68 -13.13 -2.43
N VAL A 56 -0.78 -12.53 -1.65
CA VAL A 56 -0.19 -13.16 -0.46
C VAL A 56 -1.26 -13.36 0.61
N SER A 57 -1.64 -14.62 0.85
CA SER A 57 -2.46 -14.95 2.01
C SER A 57 -1.61 -14.85 3.27
N ASP A 58 -1.97 -13.96 4.18
CA ASP A 58 -1.52 -14.06 5.57
C ASP A 58 -2.25 -15.26 6.18
N LYS A 59 -1.58 -16.41 6.16
CA LYS A 59 -2.14 -17.68 6.62
C LYS A 59 -2.40 -17.68 8.13
N ASP A 60 -1.63 -16.90 8.88
CA ASP A 60 -1.75 -16.82 10.33
C ASP A 60 -3.02 -16.05 10.72
N ARG A 61 -3.37 -15.01 9.95
CA ARG A 61 -4.57 -14.18 10.17
C ARG A 61 -5.77 -14.58 9.31
N GLY A 62 -5.60 -15.48 8.35
CA GLY A 62 -6.66 -15.95 7.45
C GLY A 62 -7.19 -14.85 6.52
N VAL A 63 -6.34 -13.87 6.18
CA VAL A 63 -6.71 -12.74 5.32
C VAL A 63 -5.89 -12.66 4.05
N ARG A 64 -6.49 -12.09 3.02
CA ARG A 64 -5.87 -11.90 1.71
C ARG A 64 -6.13 -10.48 1.23
N PRO A 65 -5.30 -9.52 1.62
CA PRO A 65 -5.25 -8.21 0.97
C PRO A 65 -4.85 -8.37 -0.50
N ASP A 66 -5.13 -7.35 -1.30
CA ASP A 66 -4.71 -7.37 -2.71
C ASP A 66 -3.19 -7.47 -2.84
N TYR A 67 -2.46 -6.75 -1.99
CA TYR A 67 -1.00 -6.80 -1.95
C TYR A 67 -0.45 -6.96 -0.55
N ALA A 68 0.63 -7.74 -0.44
CA ALA A 68 1.64 -7.55 0.58
C ALA A 68 2.78 -6.70 0.00
N ILE A 69 3.18 -5.65 0.70
CA ILE A 69 4.23 -4.73 0.29
C ILE A 69 5.51 -5.11 1.02
N ARG A 70 6.51 -5.57 0.25
CA ARG A 70 7.85 -5.88 0.76
C ARG A 70 8.76 -4.67 0.57
N VAL A 71 9.36 -4.20 1.65
CA VAL A 71 10.37 -3.13 1.63
C VAL A 71 11.69 -3.69 2.13
N ASP A 72 12.76 -3.52 1.35
CA ASP A 72 14.13 -3.93 1.69
C ASP A 72 14.27 -5.38 2.21
N GLY A 73 13.40 -6.27 1.71
CA GLY A 73 13.44 -7.70 2.02
C GLY A 73 12.40 -8.19 3.01
N ALA A 74 11.72 -7.31 3.75
CA ALA A 74 10.70 -7.67 4.74
C ALA A 74 9.29 -7.19 4.35
N ILE A 75 8.25 -7.94 4.71
CA ILE A 75 6.86 -7.46 4.55
C ILE A 75 6.63 -6.32 5.55
N THR A 76 6.40 -5.13 5.01
CA THR A 76 6.23 -3.89 5.79
C THR A 76 4.77 -3.54 5.98
N GLY A 77 3.90 -3.92 5.05
CA GLY A 77 2.50 -3.60 5.16
C GLY A 77 1.68 -4.23 4.05
N TYR A 78 0.38 -3.93 4.08
CA TYR A 78 -0.59 -4.48 3.15
C TYR A 78 -1.36 -3.35 2.49
N LEU A 79 -1.77 -3.57 1.25
CA LEU A 79 -2.58 -2.63 0.49
C LEU A 79 -3.83 -3.34 0.00
N GLU A 80 -4.99 -2.75 0.29
CA GLU A 80 -6.27 -3.13 -0.28
C GLU A 80 -6.74 -2.03 -1.24
N VAL A 81 -7.05 -2.42 -2.46
CA VAL A 81 -7.47 -1.52 -3.54
C VAL A 81 -8.96 -1.73 -3.80
N LYS A 82 -9.71 -0.63 -3.83
CA LYS A 82 -11.13 -0.60 -4.18
C LYS A 82 -11.36 0.09 -5.50
N LYS A 83 -12.47 -0.26 -6.17
CA LYS A 83 -12.90 0.47 -7.38
C LYS A 83 -12.94 2.00 -7.17
N PRO A 84 -12.58 2.80 -8.18
CA PRO A 84 -12.64 4.26 -8.11
C PRO A 84 -14.00 4.79 -7.63
N GLY A 85 -13.98 5.75 -6.70
CA GLY A 85 -15.19 6.37 -6.13
C GLY A 85 -15.93 5.52 -5.10
N ALA A 86 -15.43 4.33 -4.73
CA ALA A 86 -15.96 3.59 -3.60
C ALA A 86 -15.76 4.37 -2.29
N ASN A 87 -16.77 4.38 -1.42
CA ASN A 87 -16.61 4.89 -0.05
C ASN A 87 -15.64 3.98 0.72
N LEU A 88 -14.65 4.57 1.40
CA LEU A 88 -13.66 3.86 2.20
C LEU A 88 -13.90 3.99 3.71
N ASP A 89 -14.99 4.64 4.12
CA ASP A 89 -15.37 4.79 5.52
C ASP A 89 -15.86 3.47 6.12
N PRO A 90 -15.10 2.85 7.06
CA PRO A 90 -15.48 1.58 7.64
C PRO A 90 -16.80 1.62 8.42
N GLU A 91 -17.20 2.78 8.95
CA GLU A 91 -18.48 2.92 9.66
C GLU A 91 -19.67 2.75 8.72
N SER A 92 -19.49 3.10 7.45
CA SER A 92 -20.50 2.94 6.40
C SER A 92 -20.56 1.53 5.81
N PHE A 93 -19.59 0.66 6.13
CA PHE A 93 -19.50 -0.65 5.49
C PHE A 93 -20.62 -1.58 5.92
N THR A 94 -21.15 -2.29 4.95
CA THR A 94 -22.18 -3.32 5.15
C THR A 94 -21.85 -4.58 4.33
N GLY A 95 -22.54 -5.68 4.61
CA GLY A 95 -22.46 -6.90 3.80
C GLY A 95 -21.05 -7.44 3.62
N HIS A 96 -20.64 -7.61 2.36
CA HIS A 96 -19.33 -8.16 2.00
C HIS A 96 -18.18 -7.25 2.44
N ASN A 97 -18.30 -5.93 2.22
CA ASN A 97 -17.25 -4.95 2.56
C ASN A 97 -16.97 -4.95 4.06
N LYS A 98 -18.01 -5.01 4.90
CA LYS A 98 -17.85 -5.06 6.35
C LYS A 98 -17.10 -6.31 6.78
N ARG A 99 -17.47 -7.48 6.25
CA ARG A 99 -16.79 -8.75 6.57
C ARG A 99 -15.32 -8.75 6.13
N GLN A 100 -15.03 -8.13 5.00
CA GLN A 100 -13.66 -8.01 4.52
C GLN A 100 -12.84 -7.09 5.42
N TRP A 101 -13.38 -5.93 5.77
CA TRP A 101 -12.77 -5.00 6.72
C TRP A 101 -12.53 -5.64 8.09
N GLU A 102 -13.52 -6.30 8.66
CA GLU A 102 -13.40 -6.98 9.97
C GLU A 102 -12.29 -8.02 10.01
N ARG A 103 -12.00 -8.66 8.87
CA ARG A 103 -10.90 -9.62 8.74
C ARG A 103 -9.56 -8.90 8.68
N GLN A 104 -9.45 -7.86 7.86
CA GLN A 104 -8.17 -7.20 7.53
C GLN A 104 -7.78 -6.09 8.52
N ARG A 105 -8.71 -5.52 9.27
CA ARG A 105 -8.47 -4.32 10.09
C ARG A 105 -7.32 -4.47 11.07
N ASP A 106 -7.10 -5.66 11.61
CA ASP A 106 -6.06 -5.91 12.62
C ASP A 106 -4.67 -6.20 12.01
N LEU A 107 -4.54 -6.04 10.68
CA LEU A 107 -3.24 -6.01 10.03
C LEU A 107 -2.39 -4.87 10.63
N PRO A 108 -1.09 -5.11 10.83
CA PRO A 108 -0.28 -4.21 11.62
C PRO A 108 -0.02 -2.87 10.90
N ASN A 109 0.02 -2.89 9.58
CA ASN A 109 0.18 -1.72 8.72
C ASN A 109 -0.60 -1.92 7.42
N LEU A 110 -1.67 -1.15 7.22
CA LEU A 110 -2.64 -1.36 6.15
C LEU A 110 -3.03 -0.03 5.50
N ILE A 111 -2.92 0.03 4.17
CA ILE A 111 -3.58 1.07 3.37
C ILE A 111 -4.86 0.53 2.75
N TYR A 112 -5.93 1.31 2.84
CA TYR A 112 -7.11 1.21 1.97
C TYR A 112 -7.12 2.37 0.99
N THR A 113 -7.31 2.08 -0.30
CA THR A 113 -7.41 3.14 -1.32
C THR A 113 -8.41 2.83 -2.43
N ASN A 114 -9.02 3.89 -2.99
CA ASN A 114 -9.77 3.84 -4.25
C ASN A 114 -9.05 4.59 -5.38
N GLY A 115 -7.77 4.92 -5.16
CA GLY A 115 -6.88 5.70 -6.01
C GLY A 115 -7.03 7.22 -5.90
N THR A 116 -8.10 7.75 -5.31
CA THR A 116 -8.26 9.20 -4.99
C THR A 116 -8.36 9.50 -3.51
N GLU A 117 -8.73 8.52 -2.69
CA GLU A 117 -8.73 8.59 -1.24
C GLU A 117 -7.81 7.49 -0.71
N TRP A 118 -7.00 7.84 0.28
CA TRP A 118 -6.02 6.96 0.90
C TRP A 118 -6.18 7.03 2.41
N ARG A 119 -6.32 5.86 3.04
CA ARG A 119 -6.43 5.73 4.50
C ARG A 119 -5.38 4.78 5.00
N LEU A 120 -4.60 5.21 5.98
CA LEU A 120 -3.60 4.41 6.66
C LEU A 120 -4.15 3.94 8.01
N TYR A 121 -3.90 2.67 8.32
CA TYR A 121 -4.26 2.06 9.59
C TYR A 121 -3.07 1.31 10.17
N HIS A 122 -2.83 1.48 11.47
CA HIS A 122 -1.94 0.62 12.25
C HIS A 122 -2.78 -0.15 13.27
N HIS A 123 -2.71 -1.48 13.21
CA HIS A 123 -3.45 -2.38 14.12
C HIS A 123 -4.94 -2.00 14.28
N GLY A 124 -5.59 -1.63 13.17
CA GLY A 124 -7.01 -1.27 13.12
C GLY A 124 -7.36 0.13 13.63
N GLY A 125 -6.38 0.91 14.09
CA GLY A 125 -6.53 2.34 14.40
C GLY A 125 -6.14 3.21 13.21
N PRO A 126 -6.94 4.24 12.84
CA PRO A 126 -6.57 5.16 11.77
C PRO A 126 -5.33 5.98 12.16
N VAL A 127 -4.46 6.21 11.19
CA VAL A 127 -3.26 7.05 11.32
C VAL A 127 -3.49 8.31 10.50
N GLY A 128 -3.69 9.43 11.19
CA GLY A 128 -4.05 10.69 10.55
C GLY A 128 -5.45 10.69 9.95
N ASP A 129 -5.76 11.76 9.21
CA ASP A 129 -7.00 11.91 8.46
C ASP A 129 -6.89 11.23 7.08
N PRO A 130 -8.01 10.85 6.44
CA PRO A 130 -8.01 10.41 5.05
C PRO A 130 -7.36 11.44 4.13
N VAL A 131 -6.39 11.00 3.32
CA VAL A 131 -5.73 11.84 2.33
C VAL A 131 -6.49 11.78 1.01
N HIS A 132 -6.79 12.95 0.45
CA HIS A 132 -7.54 13.09 -0.79
C HIS A 132 -6.73 13.72 -1.91
N LEU A 133 -6.67 13.04 -3.05
CA LEU A 133 -6.12 13.60 -4.27
C LEU A 133 -7.16 14.52 -4.93
N ALA A 134 -6.69 15.67 -5.40
CA ALA A 134 -7.50 16.72 -6.01
C ALA A 134 -7.38 16.73 -7.55
N GLY A 135 -8.20 17.55 -8.21
CA GLY A 135 -8.22 17.64 -9.70
C GLY A 135 -9.33 16.81 -10.37
N GLY A 136 -10.18 16.15 -9.58
CA GLY A 136 -11.37 15.43 -10.03
C GLY A 136 -11.23 13.92 -9.99
N THR A 137 -12.18 13.21 -10.62
CA THR A 137 -12.19 11.74 -10.61
C THR A 137 -11.06 11.15 -11.46
N LEU A 138 -10.63 9.92 -11.17
CA LEU A 138 -9.64 9.19 -11.99
C LEU A 138 -10.07 8.99 -13.45
N ARG A 139 -11.38 9.04 -13.75
CA ARG A 139 -11.89 8.96 -15.14
C ARG A 139 -11.66 10.24 -15.94
N THR A 140 -11.48 11.38 -15.27
CA THR A 140 -11.49 12.70 -15.90
C THR A 140 -10.20 13.47 -15.71
N ALA A 141 -9.59 13.37 -14.52
CA ALA A 141 -8.46 14.19 -14.08
C ALA A 141 -7.26 14.09 -15.04
N GLY A 142 -6.80 12.87 -15.36
CA GLY A 142 -5.58 12.70 -16.14
C GLY A 142 -4.39 13.34 -15.42
N THR A 143 -3.53 14.04 -16.17
CA THR A 143 -2.39 14.80 -15.63
C THR A 143 -2.77 15.98 -14.73
N LYS A 144 -4.06 16.27 -14.55
CA LYS A 144 -4.54 17.30 -13.60
C LYS A 144 -4.75 16.76 -12.19
N LEU A 145 -4.56 15.45 -11.97
CA LEU A 145 -4.60 14.88 -10.63
C LEU A 145 -3.45 15.46 -9.80
N THR A 146 -3.75 15.90 -8.58
CA THR A 146 -2.81 16.61 -7.70
C THR A 146 -2.90 16.07 -6.27
N CYS A 147 -1.84 16.27 -5.49
CA CYS A 147 -1.75 15.86 -4.09
C CYS A 147 -1.37 17.04 -3.19
N GLY A 148 -1.64 16.90 -1.90
CA GLY A 148 -1.09 17.75 -0.84
C GLY A 148 0.20 17.16 -0.27
N ASP A 149 0.80 17.88 0.68
CA ASP A 149 2.01 17.45 1.41
C ASP A 149 1.75 16.18 2.24
N ASP A 150 0.50 16.01 2.69
CA ASP A 150 -0.01 14.88 3.46
C ASP A 150 0.12 13.54 2.73
N PHE A 151 0.13 13.55 1.39
CA PHE A 151 0.26 12.31 0.63
C PHE A 151 1.67 11.71 0.68
N GLU A 152 2.71 12.56 0.60
CA GLU A 152 4.09 12.11 0.78
C GLU A 152 4.34 11.62 2.21
N VAL A 153 3.74 12.29 3.20
CA VAL A 153 3.79 11.85 4.61
C VAL A 153 3.15 10.47 4.75
N LEU A 154 1.94 10.26 4.24
CA LEU A 154 1.24 8.96 4.32
C LEU A 154 2.06 7.83 3.68
N LEU A 155 2.61 8.05 2.47
CA LEU A 155 3.42 7.04 1.81
C LEU A 155 4.73 6.77 2.57
N THR A 156 5.34 7.80 3.14
CA THR A 156 6.56 7.66 3.95
C THR A 156 6.28 6.88 5.23
N ASP A 157 5.22 7.22 5.95
CA ASP A 157 4.80 6.55 7.19
C ASP A 157 4.50 5.07 6.93
N PHE A 158 3.82 4.75 5.81
CA PHE A 158 3.55 3.37 5.43
C PHE A 158 4.81 2.60 5.03
N LEU A 159 5.67 3.16 4.15
CA LEU A 159 6.81 2.46 3.57
C LEU A 159 8.01 2.36 4.51
N ARG A 160 8.15 3.28 5.45
CA ARG A 160 9.16 3.23 6.52
C ARG A 160 8.62 2.64 7.82
N TRP A 161 7.39 2.13 7.80
CA TRP A 161 6.82 1.50 8.98
C TRP A 161 7.71 0.34 9.41
N ASP A 162 8.26 0.46 10.59
CA ASP A 162 8.99 -0.59 11.28
C ASP A 162 8.21 -0.82 12.57
N PRO A 163 7.72 -2.04 12.85
CA PRO A 163 7.18 -2.35 14.15
C PRO A 163 8.34 -2.26 15.13
N VAL A 164 8.55 -1.07 15.69
CA VAL A 164 9.50 -0.91 16.78
C VAL A 164 9.04 -1.86 17.87
N ASP A 165 9.77 -2.97 18.02
CA ASP A 165 9.72 -3.76 19.23
C ASP A 165 10.16 -2.81 20.33
N ILE A 166 9.19 -2.28 21.09
CA ILE A 166 9.47 -1.76 22.42
C ILE A 166 9.73 -2.97 23.33
N THR A 167 10.77 -3.74 23.00
CA THR A 167 11.47 -4.57 23.97
C THR A 167 12.86 -3.96 24.06
N GLY A 168 13.03 -3.14 25.09
CA GLY A 168 14.29 -2.48 25.35
C GLY A 168 15.44 -3.48 25.36
N VAL A 169 16.47 -3.22 24.56
CA VAL A 169 17.81 -3.81 24.62
C VAL A 169 17.84 -5.35 24.54
N VAL A 170 18.33 -5.85 23.39
CA VAL A 170 18.69 -7.25 23.04
C VAL A 170 17.59 -8.11 22.41
N ALA A 171 17.55 -8.13 21.07
CA ALA A 171 17.28 -9.35 20.30
C ALA A 171 17.78 -9.21 18.85
N LEU A 172 19.09 -9.38 18.65
CA LEU A 172 19.64 -9.70 17.33
C LEU A 172 19.29 -11.16 17.03
N VAL A 173 18.27 -11.42 16.22
CA VAL A 173 18.08 -12.76 15.63
C VAL A 173 18.67 -12.76 14.23
N ARG A 174 19.87 -13.33 14.14
CA ARG A 174 20.41 -13.91 12.91
C ARG A 174 19.42 -14.96 12.43
N GLU A 175 18.86 -14.80 11.24
CA GLU A 175 18.17 -15.88 10.57
C GLU A 175 19.21 -16.94 10.17
N VAL A 176 19.12 -18.10 10.82
CA VAL A 176 19.97 -19.26 10.59
C VAL A 176 19.51 -19.93 9.30
N ALA A 177 20.27 -19.77 8.22
CA ALA A 177 20.23 -20.73 7.12
C ALA A 177 20.97 -22.02 7.58
N PRO A 178 20.41 -23.22 7.40
CA PRO A 178 21.18 -24.45 7.58
C PRO A 178 22.17 -24.57 6.42
N LEU A 179 23.45 -24.32 6.71
CA LEU A 179 24.56 -24.75 5.86
C LEU A 179 24.66 -26.28 5.96
N SER A 180 24.08 -27.00 4.99
CA SER A 180 24.46 -28.38 4.74
C SER A 180 25.87 -28.41 4.14
N PHE A 181 26.88 -28.48 5.02
CA PHE A 181 28.19 -29.00 4.66
C PHE A 181 28.15 -30.53 4.77
N TYR A 182 28.23 -31.22 3.63
CA TYR A 182 28.73 -32.59 3.57
C TYR A 182 30.09 -32.59 2.86
N ALA A 183 31.15 -32.66 3.67
CA ALA A 183 32.49 -33.14 3.34
C ALA A 183 33.17 -33.44 4.68
N GLY A 184 33.73 -34.60 5.01
CA GLY A 184 33.85 -35.91 4.38
C GLY A 184 34.77 -36.76 5.29
N SER A 185 34.57 -38.08 5.31
CA SER A 185 35.54 -39.17 5.63
C SER A 185 36.34 -39.14 6.95
N PRO A 186 36.85 -40.31 7.39
CA PRO A 186 38.05 -40.93 6.79
C PRO A 186 37.79 -42.14 5.90
#